data_AF-A0A2K5X882-F1
#
_entry.id   AF-A0A2K5X882-F1
#
_cell.length_a   1.000
_cell.length_b   1.000
_cell.length_c   1.000
_cell.angle_alpha   90.00
_cell.angle_beta   90.00
_cell.angle_gamma   90.00
#
_symmetry.space_group_name_H-M   'P 1'
#
loop_
_entity.id
_entity.type
_entity.pdbx_description
1 polymer ?
#
loop_
_entity_poly.entity_id
_entity_poly.type
_entity_poly.pdbx_seq_one_letter_code
_entity_poly.pdbx_strand_id
1 'polypeptide(L)'
;MAKFMTPVIQDNPSGWGPCAVPEQFRDMPYQPFSKGDRLGKVADWTGATYQDKRYTNKYSSQFGGGSQYAYFHEEDESSFQLVDTARTQKTAYQRNRMRFAQRNLRRDKDRRNMLQFNLQILPKSAKQKERERIRLQKKFQKQFGVRQKWDQKSQKPRDSSVEVRSDWEVKEEMDFPQLMKMRYLEVSEPQDIECCGALEYYDKAFDRITTRSEKPLRSIKYNFPNPNPFVEDDMDKNEIASVAYRYRRWKLGDDIDLIVRCEHDGVMTGANGEVSFINIKTLNEWDSRHCNGVDWRQKLDSQRGAVIATELKNNSYKLARWTCCALLAGSEYLKLGYVSRYHVKDSSRHVILGTQQFKPNEFASQINLSVENAWGILRCVIDICMKLEEGKYLILKDPNKQVIRVYSLPDGTFSSDEDEEEEEEEEEEEEEEET
;
A
#
# COMPACT_ATOMS: atom_id res chain seq x y z
N MET A 1 -4.07 13.63 45.77
CA MET A 1 -5.48 13.98 46.06
C MET A 1 -6.27 13.79 44.78
N ALA A 2 -7.50 13.26 44.83
CA ALA A 2 -8.32 13.16 43.63
C ALA A 2 -8.68 14.58 43.16
N LYS A 3 -8.44 14.89 41.87
CA LYS A 3 -8.76 16.18 41.25
C LYS A 3 -10.25 16.19 40.90
N PHE A 4 -10.97 17.19 41.37
CA PHE A 4 -12.36 17.47 40.97
C PHE A 4 -12.43 18.89 40.44
N MET A 5 -12.81 19.03 39.17
CA MET A 5 -13.05 20.33 38.55
C MET A 5 -14.55 20.59 38.50
N THR A 6 -14.97 21.82 38.80
CA THR A 6 -16.38 22.19 38.79
C THR A 6 -16.92 22.13 37.37
N PRO A 7 -18.03 21.40 37.11
CA PRO A 7 -18.61 21.36 35.77
C PRO A 7 -19.16 22.74 35.39
N VAL A 8 -18.91 23.14 34.15
CA VAL A 8 -19.46 24.38 33.59
C VAL A 8 -20.95 24.19 33.31
N ILE A 9 -21.79 25.08 33.85
CA ILE A 9 -23.24 25.06 33.67
C ILE A 9 -23.67 26.42 33.10
N GLN A 10 -24.57 26.39 32.12
CA GLN A 10 -25.15 27.60 31.51
C GLN A 10 -26.07 28.34 32.50
N ASP A 11 -25.98 29.67 32.55
CA ASP A 11 -26.89 30.52 33.32
C ASP A 11 -28.01 31.07 32.42
N ASN A 12 -29.26 30.90 32.85
CA ASN A 12 -30.44 31.40 32.14
C ASN A 12 -31.36 32.18 33.11
N PRO A 13 -31.20 33.51 33.22
CA PRO A 13 -31.99 34.32 34.16
C PRO A 13 -33.50 34.39 33.83
N SER A 14 -33.87 34.07 32.60
CA SER A 14 -35.21 34.31 32.05
C SER A 14 -36.04 33.04 31.81
N GLY A 15 -35.46 31.86 32.01
CA GLY A 15 -36.15 30.59 31.79
C GLY A 15 -35.34 29.38 32.27
N TRP A 16 -35.95 28.21 32.16
CA TRP A 16 -35.36 26.93 32.60
C TRP A 16 -34.75 26.10 31.45
N GLY A 17 -34.69 26.65 30.24
CA GLY A 17 -34.25 25.96 29.03
C GLY A 17 -32.83 26.34 28.57
N PRO A 18 -32.36 25.78 27.43
CA PRO A 18 -31.08 26.18 26.83
C PRO A 18 -31.08 27.66 26.49
N CYS A 19 -30.02 28.37 26.90
CA CYS A 19 -29.85 29.80 26.61
C CYS A 19 -28.83 30.07 25.49
N ALA A 20 -28.01 29.09 25.13
CA ALA A 20 -27.03 29.19 24.06
C ALA A 20 -27.04 27.94 23.16
N VAL A 21 -26.62 28.12 21.91
CA VAL A 21 -26.28 27.00 21.02
C VAL A 21 -24.95 26.40 21.52
N PRO A 22 -24.83 25.07 21.64
CA PRO A 22 -23.59 24.42 22.04
C PRO A 22 -22.42 24.87 21.16
N GLU A 23 -21.28 25.19 21.78
CA GLU A 23 -20.07 25.69 21.10
C GLU A 23 -19.68 24.80 19.92
N GLN A 24 -19.71 23.48 20.13
CA GLN A 24 -19.36 22.45 19.15
C GLN A 24 -20.08 22.59 17.79
N PHE A 25 -21.27 23.19 17.74
CA PHE A 25 -22.07 23.29 16.52
C PHE A 25 -22.35 24.73 16.09
N ARG A 26 -21.74 25.73 16.71
CA ARG A 26 -22.01 27.14 16.41
C ARG A 26 -21.47 27.55 15.04
N ASP A 27 -20.24 27.16 14.74
CA ASP A 27 -19.51 27.60 13.54
C ASP A 27 -19.62 26.63 12.37
N MET A 28 -20.55 25.67 12.46
CA MET A 28 -20.76 24.63 11.45
C MET A 28 -22.23 24.59 10.99
N PRO A 29 -22.52 24.66 9.67
CA PRO A 29 -23.88 24.48 9.16
C PRO A 29 -24.52 23.16 9.65
N TYR A 30 -25.60 23.27 10.42
CA TYR A 30 -26.24 22.09 11.00
C TYR A 30 -26.98 21.25 9.94
N GLN A 31 -26.48 20.04 9.68
CA GLN A 31 -27.18 19.03 8.90
C GLN A 31 -27.37 17.73 9.70
N PRO A 32 -28.62 17.27 9.94
CA PRO A 32 -28.88 16.02 10.65
C PRO A 32 -28.39 14.81 9.86
N PHE A 33 -27.92 13.77 10.56
CA PHE A 33 -27.46 12.53 9.94
C PHE A 33 -27.64 11.33 10.87
N SER A 34 -27.53 10.12 10.32
CA SER A 34 -27.55 8.84 11.04
C SER A 34 -26.22 8.11 10.85
N LYS A 35 -25.50 7.83 11.95
CA LYS A 35 -24.23 7.08 11.94
C LYS A 35 -24.39 5.62 11.49
N GLY A 36 -25.60 5.07 11.53
CA GLY A 36 -25.90 3.70 11.12
C GLY A 36 -26.16 3.51 9.63
N ASP A 37 -26.17 4.60 8.86
CA ASP A 37 -26.47 4.56 7.43
C ASP A 37 -25.33 3.90 6.64
N ARG A 38 -25.70 3.17 5.59
CA ARG A 38 -24.73 2.45 4.77
C ARG A 38 -23.89 3.42 3.95
N LEU A 39 -22.56 3.35 4.10
CA LEU A 39 -21.60 4.14 3.33
C LEU A 39 -21.12 3.42 2.05
N GLY A 40 -20.52 4.19 1.12
CA GLY A 40 -19.86 3.66 -0.08
C GLY A 40 -20.66 3.76 -1.39
N LYS A 41 -21.34 4.89 -1.64
CA LYS A 41 -21.96 5.21 -2.93
C LYS A 41 -20.92 5.85 -3.86
N VAL A 42 -20.88 5.43 -5.12
CA VAL A 42 -19.96 5.94 -6.14
C VAL A 42 -20.65 7.08 -6.91
N ALA A 43 -19.93 8.16 -7.20
CA ALA A 43 -20.35 9.18 -8.17
C ALA A 43 -19.86 8.80 -9.57
N ASP A 44 -20.75 8.80 -10.56
CA ASP A 44 -20.44 8.42 -11.94
C ASP A 44 -21.12 9.38 -12.91
N TRP A 45 -20.33 10.27 -13.51
CA TRP A 45 -20.79 11.25 -14.51
C TRP A 45 -21.21 10.60 -15.84
N THR A 46 -20.85 9.33 -16.08
CA THR A 46 -21.28 8.59 -17.29
C THR A 46 -22.62 7.86 -17.11
N GLY A 47 -23.10 7.74 -15.86
CA GLY A 47 -24.35 7.05 -15.52
C GLY A 47 -24.36 5.53 -15.74
N ALA A 48 -23.22 4.91 -16.05
CA ALA A 48 -23.14 3.49 -16.41
C ALA A 48 -23.18 2.54 -15.21
N THR A 49 -22.80 3.02 -14.01
CA THR A 49 -22.59 2.18 -12.82
C THR A 49 -23.87 1.65 -12.18
N TYR A 50 -24.99 2.39 -12.23
CA TYR A 50 -26.24 2.06 -11.54
C TYR A 50 -27.42 1.78 -12.47
N GLN A 51 -27.27 0.79 -13.37
CA GLN A 51 -28.37 0.32 -14.23
C GLN A 51 -29.56 -0.25 -13.42
N ASP A 52 -29.29 -0.81 -12.22
CA ASP A 52 -30.31 -1.35 -11.31
C ASP A 52 -30.53 -0.40 -10.11
N LYS A 53 -31.68 0.28 -10.09
CA LYS A 53 -32.09 1.25 -9.05
C LYS A 53 -32.20 0.65 -7.63
N ARG A 54 -32.15 -0.67 -7.48
CA ARG A 54 -32.17 -1.32 -6.15
C ARG A 54 -30.91 -1.06 -5.34
N TYR A 55 -29.79 -0.76 -5.98
CA TYR A 55 -28.54 -0.46 -5.28
C TYR A 55 -28.50 0.97 -4.77
N THR A 56 -29.05 1.94 -5.52
CA THR A 56 -29.07 3.35 -5.12
C THR A 56 -29.93 3.59 -3.88
N ASN A 57 -31.03 2.84 -3.74
CA ASN A 57 -31.95 2.98 -2.60
C ASN A 57 -31.34 2.53 -1.26
N LYS A 58 -30.26 1.74 -1.28
CA LYS A 58 -29.56 1.30 -0.06
C LYS A 58 -28.72 2.39 0.61
N TYR A 59 -28.47 3.47 -0.12
CA TYR A 59 -27.68 4.62 0.34
C TYR A 59 -28.54 5.86 0.53
N SER A 60 -29.87 5.72 0.43
CA SER A 60 -30.78 6.79 0.79
C SER A 60 -30.87 6.81 2.31
N SER A 61 -30.54 7.95 2.93
CA SER A 61 -30.82 8.12 4.34
C SER A 61 -32.33 8.11 4.59
N GLN A 62 -32.77 7.46 5.65
CA GLN A 62 -34.17 7.47 6.10
C GLN A 62 -34.48 8.67 7.01
N PHE A 63 -33.45 9.33 7.54
CA PHE A 63 -33.59 10.41 8.51
C PHE A 63 -32.50 11.48 8.28
N GLY A 64 -32.89 12.74 8.18
CA GLY A 64 -31.94 13.84 8.02
C GLY A 64 -31.59 14.19 6.58
N GLY A 65 -32.59 14.29 5.70
CA GLY A 65 -32.40 14.85 4.36
C GLY A 65 -32.10 16.35 4.44
N GLY A 66 -30.87 16.74 4.10
CA GLY A 66 -30.44 18.13 4.03
C GLY A 66 -29.50 18.36 2.85
N SER A 67 -29.46 19.60 2.36
CA SER A 67 -28.62 20.02 1.24
C SER A 67 -27.76 21.24 1.60
N GLN A 68 -27.42 21.42 2.88
CA GLN A 68 -26.56 22.53 3.30
C GLN A 68 -25.14 22.34 2.78
N TYR A 69 -24.68 21.09 2.69
CA TYR A 69 -23.40 20.70 2.10
C TYR A 69 -23.56 20.16 0.67
N ALA A 70 -24.40 20.81 -0.15
CA ALA A 70 -24.63 20.41 -1.54
C ALA A 70 -24.13 21.48 -2.51
N TYR A 71 -23.46 21.03 -3.57
CA TYR A 71 -23.10 21.87 -4.71
C TYR A 71 -24.07 21.61 -5.86
N PHE A 72 -24.65 22.68 -6.40
CA PHE A 72 -25.49 22.65 -7.60
C PHE A 72 -24.73 23.34 -8.73
N HIS A 73 -24.41 22.60 -9.79
CA HIS A 73 -23.79 23.16 -10.98
C HIS A 73 -24.90 23.75 -11.86
N GLU A 74 -24.87 25.06 -12.14
CA GLU A 74 -25.92 25.75 -12.89
C GLU A 74 -25.91 25.41 -14.39
N GLU A 75 -24.76 25.00 -14.93
CA GLU A 75 -24.54 24.69 -16.35
C GLU A 75 -24.09 23.23 -16.56
N ASP A 76 -24.89 22.26 -16.11
CA ASP A 76 -24.58 20.81 -16.24
C ASP A 76 -24.79 20.28 -17.68
N GLU A 77 -24.25 21.00 -18.67
CA GLU A 77 -24.36 20.70 -20.09
C GLU A 77 -23.00 20.34 -20.70
N SER A 78 -22.96 19.23 -21.45
CA SER A 78 -21.82 18.88 -22.32
C SER A 78 -21.80 19.72 -23.61
N SER A 79 -22.27 20.97 -23.55
CA SER A 79 -22.45 21.86 -24.71
C SER A 79 -21.13 22.51 -25.13
N PHE A 80 -20.17 22.63 -24.22
CA PHE A 80 -18.84 23.15 -24.50
C PHE A 80 -17.99 22.15 -25.30
N GLN A 81 -17.37 22.63 -26.38
CA GLN A 81 -16.38 21.88 -27.15
C GLN A 81 -14.97 22.35 -26.77
N LEU A 82 -14.07 21.41 -26.50
CA LEU A 82 -12.66 21.72 -26.23
C LEU A 82 -11.97 22.14 -27.53
N VAL A 83 -11.53 23.39 -27.62
CA VAL A 83 -10.77 23.90 -28.76
C VAL A 83 -9.30 23.49 -28.62
N ASP A 84 -8.82 22.63 -29.50
CA ASP A 84 -7.41 22.24 -29.56
C ASP A 84 -6.60 23.25 -30.38
N THR A 85 -5.70 23.98 -29.73
CA THR A 85 -4.74 24.90 -30.39
C THR A 85 -3.42 24.23 -30.75
N ALA A 86 -3.24 22.95 -30.40
CA ALA A 86 -2.03 22.20 -30.74
C ALA A 86 -2.10 21.72 -32.20
N ARG A 87 -1.07 22.04 -33.00
CA ARG A 87 -0.87 21.37 -34.30
C ARG A 87 -0.67 19.88 -34.05
N THR A 88 -1.63 19.07 -34.46
CA THR A 88 -1.55 17.60 -34.43
C THR A 88 -0.31 17.13 -35.21
N GLN A 89 0.77 16.78 -34.50
CA GLN A 89 1.90 16.05 -35.07
C GLN A 89 1.44 14.62 -35.36
N LYS A 90 1.20 14.33 -36.64
CA LYS A 90 0.98 12.95 -37.09
C LYS A 90 2.27 12.16 -36.91
N THR A 91 2.28 11.25 -35.94
CA THR A 91 3.37 10.27 -35.77
C THR A 91 3.52 9.41 -37.03
N ALA A 92 4.77 9.19 -37.45
CA ALA A 92 5.15 8.52 -38.69
C ALA A 92 4.53 7.10 -38.88
N TYR A 93 4.03 6.50 -37.80
CA TYR A 93 3.43 5.16 -37.80
C TYR A 93 2.07 5.08 -38.50
N GLN A 94 1.33 6.19 -38.62
CA GLN A 94 0.04 6.19 -39.33
C GLN A 94 0.16 6.16 -40.86
N ARG A 95 1.31 6.51 -41.45
CA ARG A 95 1.53 6.42 -42.91
C ARG A 95 1.63 4.99 -43.43
N ASN A 96 2.02 4.03 -42.59
CA ASN A 96 2.33 2.67 -43.05
C ASN A 96 1.16 1.68 -42.98
N ARG A 97 0.01 2.08 -42.43
CA ARG A 97 -1.19 1.23 -42.32
C ARG A 97 -1.90 1.04 -43.67
N MET A 98 -1.79 2.01 -44.59
CA MET A 98 -2.37 1.96 -45.94
C MET A 98 -1.64 0.99 -46.90
N ARG A 99 -0.34 0.73 -46.72
CA ARG A 99 0.42 -0.20 -47.59
C ARG A 99 0.17 -1.68 -47.28
N PHE A 100 -0.14 -2.02 -46.03
CA PHE A 100 -0.42 -3.42 -45.65
C PHE A 100 -1.81 -3.90 -46.05
N ALA A 101 -2.81 -3.01 -46.13
CA ALA A 101 -4.14 -3.35 -46.62
C ALA A 101 -4.10 -3.78 -48.10
N GLN A 102 -3.35 -3.08 -48.96
CA GLN A 102 -3.22 -3.45 -50.37
C GLN A 102 -2.46 -4.76 -50.61
N ARG A 103 -1.55 -5.15 -49.73
CA ARG A 103 -0.79 -6.42 -49.84
C ARG A 103 -1.65 -7.65 -49.51
N ASN A 104 -2.61 -7.52 -48.59
CA ASN A 104 -3.53 -8.62 -48.28
C ASN A 104 -4.59 -8.82 -49.37
N LEU A 105 -5.04 -7.76 -50.05
CA LEU A 105 -5.97 -7.88 -51.18
C LEU A 105 -5.35 -8.57 -52.41
N ARG A 106 -4.04 -8.44 -52.65
CA ARG A 106 -3.35 -9.21 -53.72
C ARG A 106 -3.22 -10.70 -53.38
N ARG A 107 -2.94 -11.02 -52.12
CA ARG A 107 -2.78 -12.42 -51.68
C ARG A 107 -4.09 -13.21 -51.67
N ASP A 108 -5.23 -12.55 -51.47
CA ASP A 108 -6.57 -13.17 -51.61
C ASP A 108 -6.99 -13.36 -53.08
N LYS A 109 -6.50 -12.53 -54.00
CA LYS A 109 -6.75 -12.69 -55.45
C LYS A 109 -5.96 -13.88 -56.02
N ASP A 110 -4.71 -14.08 -55.59
CA ASP A 110 -3.90 -15.24 -55.99
C ASP A 110 -4.42 -16.56 -55.39
N ARG A 111 -5.02 -16.51 -54.19
CA ARG A 111 -5.63 -17.70 -53.56
C ARG A 111 -6.93 -18.12 -54.25
N ARG A 112 -7.69 -17.19 -54.83
CA ARG A 112 -8.90 -17.50 -55.62
C ARG A 112 -8.57 -18.11 -56.99
N ASN A 113 -7.49 -17.68 -57.64
CA ASN A 113 -7.08 -18.24 -58.93
C ASN A 113 -6.47 -19.65 -58.80
N MET A 114 -5.95 -20.05 -57.63
CA MET A 114 -5.42 -21.40 -57.41
C MET A 114 -6.47 -22.42 -56.89
N LEU A 115 -7.74 -22.01 -56.74
CA LEU A 115 -8.86 -22.89 -56.33
C LEU A 115 -9.70 -23.40 -57.51
N GLN A 116 -9.36 -23.03 -58.75
CA GLN A 116 -10.05 -23.52 -59.95
C GLN A 116 -9.46 -24.83 -60.53
N PHE A 117 -8.43 -25.43 -59.93
CA PHE A 117 -7.75 -26.58 -60.54
C PHE A 117 -7.48 -27.79 -59.63
N ASN A 118 -8.35 -28.06 -58.65
CA ASN A 118 -8.45 -29.42 -58.08
C ASN A 118 -9.76 -29.61 -57.31
N LEU A 119 -10.78 -30.11 -58.01
CA LEU A 119 -12.01 -30.61 -57.40
C LEU A 119 -11.78 -32.05 -56.93
N GLN A 120 -11.27 -32.22 -55.70
CA GLN A 120 -11.37 -33.51 -55.00
C GLN A 120 -12.44 -33.41 -53.90
N ILE A 121 -13.49 -34.21 -54.07
CA ILE A 121 -14.62 -34.31 -53.17
C ILE A 121 -14.17 -35.06 -51.92
N LEU A 122 -13.79 -34.32 -50.87
CA LEU A 122 -13.59 -34.89 -49.53
C LEU A 122 -14.94 -35.35 -48.95
N PRO A 123 -15.02 -36.56 -48.37
CA PRO A 123 -16.24 -37.08 -47.76
C PRO A 123 -16.72 -36.20 -46.60
N LYS A 124 -18.04 -36.14 -46.37
CA LYS A 124 -18.70 -35.22 -45.41
C LYS A 124 -18.09 -35.26 -43.99
N SER A 125 -17.58 -36.42 -43.55
CA SER A 125 -16.95 -36.60 -42.23
C SER A 125 -15.61 -35.86 -42.08
N ALA A 126 -14.82 -35.74 -43.15
CA ALA A 126 -13.52 -35.05 -43.13
C ALA A 126 -13.71 -33.52 -43.08
N LYS A 127 -14.72 -32.99 -43.78
CA LYS A 127 -15.08 -31.56 -43.73
C LYS A 127 -15.56 -31.11 -42.34
N GLN A 128 -16.19 -32.00 -41.58
CA GLN A 128 -16.69 -31.69 -40.23
C GLN A 128 -15.55 -31.64 -39.21
N LYS A 129 -14.60 -32.58 -39.26
CA LYS A 129 -13.37 -32.56 -38.45
C LYS A 129 -12.50 -31.34 -38.72
N GLU A 130 -12.34 -30.93 -39.98
CA GLU A 130 -11.59 -29.72 -40.36
C GLU A 130 -12.26 -28.45 -39.79
N ARG A 131 -13.60 -28.36 -39.87
CA ARG A 131 -14.38 -27.25 -39.28
C ARG A 131 -14.25 -27.18 -37.76
N GLU A 132 -14.24 -28.32 -37.07
CA GLU A 132 -14.00 -28.38 -35.62
C GLU A 132 -12.58 -27.96 -35.25
N ARG A 133 -11.57 -28.43 -35.99
CA ARG A 133 -10.17 -28.03 -35.79
C ARG A 133 -9.99 -26.52 -35.95
N ILE A 134 -10.60 -25.93 -36.98
CA ILE A 134 -10.57 -24.47 -37.22
C ILE A 134 -11.35 -23.70 -36.14
N ARG A 135 -12.47 -24.23 -35.64
CA ARG A 135 -13.22 -23.65 -34.51
C ARG A 135 -12.40 -23.68 -33.22
N LEU A 136 -11.73 -24.79 -32.93
CA LEU A 136 -10.83 -24.91 -31.77
C LEU A 136 -9.65 -23.95 -31.89
N GLN A 137 -9.04 -23.85 -33.07
CA GLN A 137 -7.93 -22.93 -33.33
C GLN A 137 -8.38 -21.46 -33.18
N LYS A 138 -9.57 -21.08 -33.67
CA LYS A 138 -10.14 -19.73 -33.45
C LYS A 138 -10.52 -19.47 -31.99
N LYS A 139 -10.96 -20.49 -31.23
CA LYS A 139 -11.18 -20.39 -29.78
C LYS A 139 -9.86 -20.16 -29.04
N PHE A 140 -8.83 -20.94 -29.37
CA PHE A 140 -7.48 -20.78 -28.82
C PHE A 140 -6.92 -19.39 -29.15
N GLN A 141 -7.04 -18.94 -30.40
CA GLN A 141 -6.55 -17.63 -30.83
C GLN A 141 -7.33 -16.46 -30.20
N LYS A 142 -8.65 -16.61 -29.95
CA LYS A 142 -9.42 -15.64 -29.16
C LYS A 142 -9.04 -15.64 -27.68
N GLN A 143 -8.74 -16.80 -27.11
CA GLN A 143 -8.31 -16.94 -25.70
C GLN A 143 -6.92 -16.35 -25.46
N PHE A 144 -6.01 -16.44 -26.43
CA PHE A 144 -4.70 -15.77 -26.40
C PHE A 144 -4.76 -14.28 -26.83
N GLY A 145 -5.70 -13.89 -27.70
CA GLY A 145 -5.88 -12.49 -28.12
C GLY A 145 -6.52 -11.61 -27.04
N VAL A 146 -7.34 -12.17 -26.15
CA VAL A 146 -7.88 -11.45 -24.97
C VAL A 146 -6.79 -11.17 -23.93
N ARG A 147 -5.76 -12.05 -23.82
CA ARG A 147 -4.56 -11.82 -23.00
C ARG A 147 -3.77 -10.59 -23.45
N GLN A 148 -3.50 -10.46 -24.76
CA GLN A 148 -2.78 -9.28 -25.28
C GLN A 148 -3.57 -7.96 -25.15
N LYS A 149 -4.90 -8.00 -25.15
CA LYS A 149 -5.71 -6.78 -25.01
C LYS A 149 -5.73 -6.21 -23.58
N TRP A 150 -5.52 -7.05 -22.56
CA TRP A 150 -5.41 -6.59 -21.17
C TRP A 150 -4.02 -6.03 -20.85
N ASP A 151 -2.96 -6.63 -21.40
CA ASP A 151 -1.59 -6.10 -21.30
C ASP A 151 -1.40 -4.77 -22.07
N GLN A 152 -2.30 -4.47 -23.01
CA GLN A 152 -2.26 -3.26 -23.84
C GLN A 152 -3.27 -2.18 -23.38
N LYS A 153 -3.78 -2.25 -22.15
CA LYS A 153 -4.28 -1.03 -21.50
C LYS A 153 -3.07 -0.19 -21.16
N SER A 154 -2.91 0.94 -21.85
CA SER A 154 -2.00 2.02 -21.46
C SER A 154 -2.04 2.13 -19.93
N GLN A 155 -0.92 1.84 -19.28
CA GLN A 155 -0.79 2.10 -17.84
C GLN A 155 -1.09 3.58 -17.68
N LYS A 156 -2.20 3.89 -17.00
CA LYS A 156 -2.46 5.27 -16.60
C LYS A 156 -1.23 5.70 -15.79
N PRO A 157 -0.71 6.93 -16.02
CA PRO A 157 0.34 7.45 -15.16
C PRO A 157 -0.16 7.37 -13.71
N ARG A 158 0.72 6.91 -12.83
CA ARG A 158 0.44 6.89 -11.39
C ARG A 158 0.55 8.32 -10.88
N ASP A 159 -0.33 8.65 -9.95
CA ASP A 159 -0.30 9.93 -9.27
C ASP A 159 0.80 9.91 -8.19
N SER A 160 1.34 11.10 -7.89
CA SER A 160 2.33 11.28 -6.82
C SER A 160 1.67 11.00 -5.47
N SER A 161 2.45 10.52 -4.48
CA SER A 161 1.95 10.31 -3.12
C SER A 161 1.68 11.62 -2.39
N VAL A 162 2.30 12.72 -2.82
CA VAL A 162 2.11 14.08 -2.30
C VAL A 162 1.97 15.04 -3.47
N GLU A 163 1.16 16.08 -3.30
CA GLU A 163 1.03 17.18 -4.25
C GLU A 163 2.32 18.00 -4.27
N VAL A 164 3.08 17.88 -5.35
CA VAL A 164 4.32 18.64 -5.53
C VAL A 164 3.96 20.07 -5.93
N ARG A 165 4.20 21.01 -5.04
CA ARG A 165 3.96 22.44 -5.27
C ARG A 165 5.13 23.08 -6.04
N SER A 166 4.87 24.23 -6.65
CA SER A 166 5.85 24.94 -7.50
C SER A 166 6.92 25.71 -6.73
N ASP A 167 6.66 25.99 -5.46
CA ASP A 167 7.54 26.65 -4.49
C ASP A 167 8.55 25.68 -3.85
N TRP A 168 8.40 24.37 -4.05
CA TRP A 168 9.34 23.37 -3.55
C TRP A 168 10.63 23.36 -4.37
N GLU A 169 11.76 23.47 -3.69
CA GLU A 169 13.08 23.49 -4.35
C GLU A 169 13.66 22.06 -4.43
N VAL A 170 14.05 21.63 -5.63
CA VAL A 170 14.76 20.35 -5.81
C VAL A 170 16.23 20.54 -5.44
N LYS A 171 16.67 19.91 -4.36
CA LYS A 171 18.08 19.93 -3.91
C LYS A 171 18.93 18.89 -4.61
N GLU A 172 18.43 17.65 -4.71
CA GLU A 172 19.17 16.54 -5.34
C GLU A 172 18.21 15.62 -6.11
N GLU A 173 18.68 15.02 -7.21
CA GLU A 173 17.98 13.99 -7.96
C GLU A 173 18.88 12.75 -8.13
N MET A 174 18.42 11.59 -7.64
CA MET A 174 19.17 10.32 -7.71
C MET A 174 18.38 9.26 -8.46
N ASP A 175 18.96 8.72 -9.52
CA ASP A 175 18.37 7.63 -10.28
C ASP A 175 18.66 6.25 -9.65
N PHE A 176 17.83 5.26 -9.95
CA PHE A 176 18.01 3.91 -9.40
C PHE A 176 19.34 3.25 -9.83
N PRO A 177 19.81 3.39 -11.09
CA PRO A 177 21.14 2.92 -11.50
C PRO A 177 22.31 3.41 -10.64
N GLN A 178 22.26 4.66 -10.17
CA GLN A 178 23.24 5.22 -9.26
C GLN A 178 23.13 4.56 -7.87
N LEU A 179 21.92 4.46 -7.31
CA LEU A 179 21.68 3.85 -6.00
C LEU A 179 22.10 2.37 -5.95
N MET A 180 21.91 1.62 -7.03
CA MET A 180 22.33 0.21 -7.13
C MET A 180 23.84 -0.01 -7.05
N LYS A 181 24.65 1.03 -7.28
CA LYS A 181 26.12 0.96 -7.24
C LYS A 181 26.69 1.35 -5.88
N MET A 182 25.88 1.95 -5.00
CA MET A 182 26.31 2.37 -3.67
C MET A 182 26.69 1.17 -2.81
N ARG A 183 27.70 1.34 -1.95
CA ARG A 183 28.17 0.33 -1.00
C ARG A 183 28.74 1.01 0.23
N TYR A 184 28.51 0.40 1.39
CA TYR A 184 29.12 0.82 2.65
C TYR A 184 29.38 -0.41 3.53
N LEU A 185 30.59 -0.54 4.06
CA LEU A 185 31.05 -1.73 4.80
C LEU A 185 31.38 -1.46 6.27
N GLU A 186 31.68 -0.22 6.64
CA GLU A 186 32.18 0.15 7.98
C GLU A 186 31.05 0.39 8.98
N VAL A 187 30.08 -0.52 9.03
CA VAL A 187 28.96 -0.45 9.98
C VAL A 187 29.35 -1.21 11.25
N SER A 188 29.32 -0.53 12.40
CA SER A 188 29.56 -1.20 13.69
C SER A 188 28.40 -2.13 14.06
N GLU A 189 28.66 -3.12 14.92
CA GLU A 189 27.56 -3.82 15.59
C GLU A 189 26.79 -2.83 16.49
N PRO A 190 25.45 -2.91 16.53
CA PRO A 190 24.64 -2.01 17.34
C PRO A 190 24.79 -2.25 18.83
N GLN A 191 24.61 -1.17 19.59
CA GLN A 191 24.45 -1.22 21.05
C GLN A 191 23.01 -0.88 21.40
N ASP A 192 22.39 -1.72 22.25
CA ASP A 192 21.04 -1.47 22.73
C ASP A 192 21.08 -0.37 23.80
N ILE A 193 20.32 0.70 23.59
CA ILE A 193 20.18 1.81 24.54
C ILE A 193 19.05 1.51 25.51
N GLU A 194 17.87 1.18 24.97
CA GLU A 194 16.65 0.98 25.75
C GLU A 194 15.73 -0.06 25.11
N CYS A 195 15.02 -0.83 25.94
CA CYS A 195 14.06 -1.85 25.51
C CYS A 195 12.73 -1.69 26.26
N CYS A 196 11.66 -1.43 25.51
CA CYS A 196 10.35 -1.05 26.03
C CYS A 196 9.24 -1.95 25.46
N GLY A 197 8.14 -2.11 26.18
CA GLY A 197 6.92 -2.79 25.71
C GLY A 197 6.72 -4.21 26.23
N ALA A 198 5.87 -4.97 25.56
CA ALA A 198 5.53 -6.33 25.96
C ALA A 198 5.21 -7.17 24.72
N LEU A 199 5.76 -8.38 24.68
CA LEU A 199 5.56 -9.35 23.61
C LEU A 199 4.68 -10.50 24.05
N GLU A 200 4.09 -11.22 23.12
CA GLU A 200 3.40 -12.46 23.40
C GLU A 200 4.23 -13.66 22.97
N TYR A 201 4.03 -14.79 23.66
CA TYR A 201 4.62 -16.05 23.25
C TYR A 201 3.90 -16.56 22.01
N TYR A 202 4.67 -16.79 20.95
CA TYR A 202 4.17 -17.40 19.73
C TYR A 202 3.68 -18.83 19.98
N ASP A 203 2.41 -19.08 19.68
CA ASP A 203 1.84 -20.42 19.71
C ASP A 203 2.38 -21.26 18.54
N LYS A 204 3.28 -22.20 18.86
CA LYS A 204 3.86 -23.15 17.90
C LYS A 204 2.81 -24.02 17.20
N ALA A 205 1.57 -24.10 17.67
CA ALA A 205 0.50 -24.77 16.95
C ALA A 205 0.18 -24.10 15.61
N PHE A 206 0.50 -22.82 15.42
CA PHE A 206 0.33 -22.12 14.14
C PHE A 206 1.25 -22.66 13.04
N ASP A 207 2.41 -23.21 13.39
CA ASP A 207 3.34 -23.82 12.42
C ASP A 207 2.78 -25.11 11.81
N ARG A 208 1.77 -25.71 12.45
CA ARG A 208 1.08 -26.93 11.99
C ARG A 208 -0.21 -26.64 11.22
N ILE A 209 -0.55 -25.37 10.99
CA ILE A 209 -1.70 -25.01 10.15
C ILE A 209 -1.40 -25.41 8.71
N THR A 210 -2.31 -26.17 8.12
CA THR A 210 -2.30 -26.53 6.70
C THR A 210 -3.47 -25.87 5.99
N THR A 211 -3.44 -25.84 4.66
CA THR A 211 -4.52 -25.25 3.84
C THR A 211 -5.89 -25.93 4.06
N ARG A 212 -5.93 -27.08 4.74
CA ARG A 212 -7.14 -27.87 5.04
C ARG A 212 -7.58 -27.78 6.51
N SER A 213 -6.81 -27.13 7.38
CA SER A 213 -7.04 -27.09 8.82
C SER A 213 -6.80 -25.67 9.37
N GLU A 214 -7.65 -24.73 8.98
CA GLU A 214 -7.64 -23.34 9.44
C GLU A 214 -8.08 -23.20 10.91
N LYS A 215 -7.60 -22.17 11.62
CA LYS A 215 -7.85 -21.96 13.06
C LYS A 215 -8.19 -20.51 13.42
N PRO A 216 -9.02 -20.29 14.47
CA PRO A 216 -9.21 -18.99 15.13
C PRO A 216 -8.12 -18.68 16.20
N LEU A 217 -7.86 -17.39 16.47
CA LEU A 217 -6.73 -16.83 17.26
C LEU A 217 -6.96 -16.82 18.81
N ARG A 218 -5.89 -16.97 19.62
CA ARG A 218 -5.84 -16.77 21.11
C ARG A 218 -4.42 -16.28 21.56
N SER A 219 -4.29 -15.61 22.73
CA SER A 219 -3.11 -14.80 23.18
C SER A 219 -2.54 -15.19 24.58
N ILE A 220 -1.20 -15.06 24.80
CA ILE A 220 -0.44 -15.23 26.08
C ILE A 220 0.83 -14.33 26.10
N LYS A 221 1.12 -13.60 27.20
CA LYS A 221 2.08 -12.46 27.29
C LYS A 221 3.48 -12.72 27.91
N TYR A 222 4.44 -11.84 27.59
CA TYR A 222 5.86 -11.70 27.97
C TYR A 222 6.21 -10.19 28.06
N ASN A 223 6.89 -9.70 29.10
CA ASN A 223 7.10 -8.25 29.30
C ASN A 223 8.59 -7.85 29.20
N PHE A 224 8.88 -6.68 28.62
CA PHE A 224 10.21 -6.04 28.71
C PHE A 224 10.40 -5.26 30.02
N PRO A 225 11.64 -4.82 30.34
CA PRO A 225 11.90 -4.02 31.54
C PRO A 225 11.12 -2.70 31.60
N ASN A 226 11.05 -1.96 30.48
CA ASN A 226 10.31 -0.70 30.41
C ASN A 226 8.93 -0.90 29.78
N PRO A 227 7.88 -0.20 30.24
CA PRO A 227 6.55 -0.27 29.64
C PRO A 227 6.51 0.35 28.23
N ASN A 228 5.40 0.17 27.52
CA ASN A 228 5.19 0.83 26.23
C ASN A 228 5.03 2.34 26.45
N PRO A 229 5.88 3.21 25.86
CA PRO A 229 5.84 4.66 26.10
C PRO A 229 4.64 5.36 25.45
N PHE A 230 3.87 4.68 24.59
CA PHE A 230 2.73 5.26 23.88
C PHE A 230 1.38 4.94 24.52
N VAL A 231 1.40 4.42 25.76
CA VAL A 231 0.19 4.01 26.46
C VAL A 231 0.24 4.59 27.86
N GLU A 232 -0.80 5.35 28.21
CA GLU A 232 -1.02 5.79 29.58
C GLU A 232 -1.24 4.59 30.52
N ASP A 233 -0.80 4.74 31.77
CA ASP A 233 -0.80 3.65 32.75
C ASP A 233 -2.20 3.14 33.15
N ASP A 234 -3.23 3.93 32.87
CA ASP A 234 -4.64 3.67 33.17
C ASP A 234 -5.40 2.99 32.03
N MET A 235 -4.81 2.86 30.84
CA MET A 235 -5.38 2.07 29.74
C MET A 235 -5.33 0.57 30.04
N ASP A 236 -6.38 -0.14 29.63
CA ASP A 236 -6.46 -1.59 29.75
C ASP A 236 -5.33 -2.25 28.95
N LYS A 237 -4.27 -2.68 29.66
CA LYS A 237 -3.09 -3.37 29.10
C LYS A 237 -3.43 -4.62 28.27
N ASN A 238 -4.69 -5.08 28.31
CA ASN A 238 -5.23 -6.18 27.52
C ASN A 238 -5.67 -5.83 26.10
N GLU A 239 -5.84 -4.54 25.77
CA GLU A 239 -6.18 -4.12 24.40
C GLU A 239 -4.94 -3.72 23.57
N ILE A 240 -3.80 -3.54 24.23
CA ILE A 240 -2.54 -3.17 23.56
C ILE A 240 -2.01 -4.37 22.77
N ALA A 241 -1.65 -4.13 21.51
CA ALA A 241 -1.00 -5.13 20.67
C ALA A 241 0.33 -5.58 21.30
N SER A 242 0.67 -6.86 21.12
CA SER A 242 2.00 -7.40 21.43
C SER A 242 3.05 -6.71 20.56
N VAL A 243 3.78 -5.76 21.13
CA VAL A 243 4.86 -5.05 20.48
C VAL A 243 5.91 -4.63 21.50
N ALA A 244 7.16 -4.70 21.09
CA ALA A 244 8.26 -4.16 21.85
C ALA A 244 9.16 -3.30 20.97
N TYR A 245 9.66 -2.23 21.58
CA TYR A 245 10.57 -1.28 20.97
C TYR A 245 11.97 -1.49 21.52
N ARG A 246 12.96 -1.54 20.63
CA ARG A 246 14.37 -1.61 20.98
C ARG A 246 15.10 -0.46 20.32
N TYR A 247 15.62 0.47 21.10
CA TYR A 247 16.41 1.58 20.62
C TYR A 247 17.85 1.15 20.49
N ARG A 248 18.39 1.21 19.28
CA ARG A 248 19.72 0.68 18.96
C ARG A 248 20.57 1.77 18.32
N ARG A 249 21.84 1.84 18.71
CA ARG A 249 22.83 2.79 18.19
C ARG A 249 23.86 2.09 17.32
N TRP A 250 24.06 2.59 16.11
CA TRP A 250 25.14 2.24 15.21
C TRP A 250 26.08 3.42 15.01
N LYS A 251 27.38 3.14 14.88
CA LYS A 251 28.36 4.11 14.40
C LYS A 251 28.57 3.90 12.90
N LEU A 252 28.42 4.97 12.12
CA LEU A 252 28.58 4.97 10.66
C LEU A 252 29.78 5.79 10.18
N GLY A 253 30.79 5.99 11.04
CA GLY A 253 31.96 6.82 10.73
C GLY A 253 31.62 8.31 10.60
N ASP A 254 32.65 9.16 10.42
CA ASP A 254 32.53 10.61 10.21
C ASP A 254 31.59 11.31 11.20
N ASP A 255 31.66 10.92 12.48
CA ASP A 255 30.83 11.43 13.59
C ASP A 255 29.31 11.22 13.41
N ILE A 256 28.90 10.30 12.53
CA ILE A 256 27.49 9.92 12.35
C ILE A 256 27.12 8.79 13.32
N ASP A 257 26.32 9.15 14.32
CA ASP A 257 25.61 8.21 15.19
C ASP A 257 24.19 7.99 14.69
N LEU A 258 23.89 6.77 14.23
CA LEU A 258 22.54 6.38 13.82
C LEU A 258 21.82 5.71 14.98
N ILE A 259 20.70 6.29 15.40
CA ILE A 259 19.78 5.68 16.37
C ILE A 259 18.54 5.22 15.62
N VAL A 260 18.18 3.94 15.77
CA VAL A 260 16.96 3.38 15.18
C VAL A 260 16.08 2.82 16.28
N ARG A 261 14.80 3.23 16.30
CA ARG A 261 13.76 2.54 17.05
C ARG A 261 13.34 1.29 16.27
N CYS A 262 13.81 0.14 16.71
CA CYS A 262 13.46 -1.16 16.14
C CYS A 262 12.23 -1.77 16.83
N GLU A 263 11.60 -2.74 16.16
CA GLU A 263 10.39 -3.41 16.64
C GLU A 263 10.51 -4.94 16.63
N HIS A 264 9.96 -5.58 17.66
CA HIS A 264 9.68 -7.01 17.70
C HIS A 264 8.17 -7.23 17.89
N ASP A 265 7.64 -8.31 17.32
CA ASP A 265 6.19 -8.60 17.31
C ASP A 265 5.84 -9.76 18.27
N GLY A 266 6.81 -10.61 18.63
CA GLY A 266 6.59 -11.70 19.58
C GLY A 266 7.89 -12.35 20.06
N VAL A 267 7.75 -13.36 20.93
CA VAL A 267 8.85 -14.23 21.36
C VAL A 267 8.50 -15.70 21.17
N MET A 268 9.50 -16.54 20.96
CA MET A 268 9.32 -17.99 20.97
C MET A 268 10.43 -18.66 21.77
N THR A 269 10.10 -19.74 22.47
CA THR A 269 11.10 -20.57 23.14
C THR A 269 11.85 -21.41 22.11
N GLY A 270 13.15 -21.20 21.98
CA GLY A 270 14.07 -22.00 21.18
C GLY A 270 14.18 -23.44 21.69
N ALA A 271 14.93 -24.28 20.97
CA ALA A 271 15.11 -25.69 21.32
C ALA A 271 15.79 -25.89 22.68
N ASN A 272 16.65 -24.93 23.07
CA ASN A 272 17.46 -24.99 24.29
C ASN A 272 16.81 -24.26 25.49
N GLY A 273 15.57 -23.80 25.35
CA GLY A 273 14.90 -23.00 26.38
C GLY A 273 15.16 -21.48 26.30
N GLU A 274 16.07 -21.05 25.41
CA GLU A 274 16.34 -19.63 25.16
C GLU A 274 15.16 -18.91 24.51
N VAL A 275 15.02 -17.62 24.78
CA VAL A 275 13.97 -16.77 24.18
C VAL A 275 14.50 -16.20 22.86
N SER A 276 13.83 -16.52 21.77
CA SER A 276 14.12 -15.98 20.44
C SER A 276 13.09 -14.92 20.07
N PHE A 277 13.55 -13.71 19.74
CA PHE A 277 12.70 -12.63 19.26
C PHE A 277 12.26 -12.87 17.83
N ILE A 278 11.01 -12.56 17.53
CA ILE A 278 10.43 -12.76 16.20
C ILE A 278 9.78 -11.48 15.67
N ASN A 279 9.95 -11.25 14.38
CA ASN A 279 9.06 -10.36 13.62
C ASN A 279 8.01 -11.19 12.89
N ILE A 280 6.76 -10.76 12.95
CA ILE A 280 5.62 -11.42 12.32
C ILE A 280 5.07 -10.48 11.26
N LYS A 281 5.14 -10.89 9.99
CA LYS A 281 4.54 -10.16 8.87
C LYS A 281 3.63 -11.07 8.06
N THR A 282 2.72 -10.49 7.28
CA THR A 282 1.65 -11.27 6.63
C THR A 282 1.58 -10.98 5.13
N LEU A 283 1.79 -12.04 4.34
CA LEU A 283 1.47 -12.03 2.92
C LEU A 283 -0.02 -12.29 2.72
N ASN A 284 -0.62 -11.59 1.76
CA ASN A 284 -2.04 -11.67 1.49
C ASN A 284 -2.34 -12.02 0.02
N GLU A 285 -3.21 -13.00 -0.20
CA GLU A 285 -3.75 -13.38 -1.51
C GLU A 285 -5.18 -12.82 -1.68
N TRP A 286 -5.41 -12.12 -2.79
CA TRP A 286 -6.72 -11.55 -3.15
C TRP A 286 -7.38 -12.33 -4.29
N ASP A 287 -6.89 -12.17 -5.52
CA ASP A 287 -7.31 -12.93 -6.71
C ASP A 287 -6.08 -13.26 -7.56
N SER A 288 -5.57 -14.48 -7.38
CA SER A 288 -4.37 -14.97 -8.06
C SER A 288 -4.47 -14.96 -9.60
N ARG A 289 -5.68 -14.88 -10.17
CA ARG A 289 -5.88 -14.91 -11.63
C ARG A 289 -5.45 -13.64 -12.35
N HIS A 290 -5.32 -12.51 -11.64
CA HIS A 290 -5.06 -11.20 -12.25
C HIS A 290 -3.58 -10.78 -12.24
N CYS A 291 -2.79 -11.27 -11.28
CA CYS A 291 -1.40 -10.84 -11.09
C CYS A 291 -0.37 -11.91 -11.50
N ASN A 292 -0.71 -12.79 -12.44
CA ASN A 292 0.07 -14.01 -12.72
C ASN A 292 0.38 -14.80 -11.44
N GLY A 293 -0.57 -14.80 -10.49
CA GLY A 293 -0.45 -15.45 -9.21
C GLY A 293 -0.65 -16.96 -9.30
N VAL A 294 -0.28 -17.65 -8.24
CA VAL A 294 -0.57 -19.08 -8.04
C VAL A 294 -1.63 -19.21 -6.96
N ASP A 295 -2.55 -20.17 -7.11
CA ASP A 295 -3.57 -20.44 -6.07
C ASP A 295 -2.90 -21.09 -4.85
N TRP A 296 -2.84 -20.35 -3.75
CA TRP A 296 -2.15 -20.80 -2.54
C TRP A 296 -2.81 -22.04 -1.93
N ARG A 297 -4.12 -22.21 -2.03
CA ARG A 297 -4.81 -23.41 -1.49
C ARG A 297 -4.37 -24.70 -2.18
N GLN A 298 -3.92 -24.60 -3.43
CA GLN A 298 -3.41 -25.75 -4.19
C GLN A 298 -1.89 -25.92 -4.05
N LYS A 299 -1.16 -24.82 -3.87
CA LYS A 299 0.29 -24.78 -4.05
C LYS A 299 1.09 -24.59 -2.77
N LEU A 300 0.50 -24.07 -1.70
CA LEU A 300 1.25 -23.76 -0.49
C LEU A 300 1.78 -25.02 0.23
N ASP A 301 1.05 -26.14 0.20
CA ASP A 301 1.54 -27.36 0.86
C ASP A 301 2.58 -28.13 0.01
N SER A 302 2.45 -28.09 -1.31
CA SER A 302 3.29 -28.88 -2.23
C SER A 302 4.44 -28.10 -2.88
N GLN A 303 4.30 -26.79 -3.02
CA GLN A 303 5.18 -25.93 -3.84
C GLN A 303 5.42 -24.57 -3.15
N ARG A 304 5.79 -24.57 -1.86
CA ARG A 304 6.10 -23.35 -1.07
C ARG A 304 7.07 -22.40 -1.78
N GLY A 305 8.13 -22.94 -2.38
CA GLY A 305 9.11 -22.14 -3.13
C GLY A 305 8.49 -21.41 -4.33
N ALA A 306 7.51 -22.00 -5.02
CA ALA A 306 6.84 -21.35 -6.14
C ALA A 306 5.93 -20.20 -5.67
N VAL A 307 5.28 -20.36 -4.51
CA VAL A 307 4.49 -19.30 -3.87
C VAL A 307 5.41 -18.12 -3.52
N ILE A 308 6.50 -18.38 -2.77
CA ILE A 308 7.46 -17.34 -2.41
C ILE A 308 8.08 -16.66 -3.64
N ALA A 309 8.46 -17.40 -4.69
CA ALA A 309 9.01 -16.80 -5.90
C ALA A 309 7.99 -15.88 -6.61
N THR A 310 6.72 -16.26 -6.61
CA THR A 310 5.62 -15.44 -7.15
C THR A 310 5.45 -14.16 -6.33
N GLU A 311 5.45 -14.28 -5.00
CA GLU A 311 5.33 -13.15 -4.10
C GLU A 311 6.56 -12.24 -4.12
N LEU A 312 7.76 -12.78 -4.26
CA LEU A 312 8.99 -12.00 -4.43
C LEU A 312 8.91 -11.14 -5.70
N LYS A 313 8.41 -11.71 -6.80
CA LYS A 313 8.22 -10.96 -8.04
C LYS A 313 7.17 -9.85 -7.92
N ASN A 314 6.07 -10.12 -7.23
CA ASN A 314 4.92 -9.21 -7.17
C ASN A 314 5.02 -8.18 -6.03
N ASN A 315 5.76 -8.49 -4.96
CA ASN A 315 5.81 -7.75 -3.70
C ASN A 315 7.25 -7.51 -3.22
N SER A 316 8.23 -7.44 -4.12
CA SER A 316 9.66 -7.30 -3.80
C SER A 316 9.94 -6.17 -2.81
N TYR A 317 9.40 -4.97 -3.04
CA TYR A 317 9.59 -3.81 -2.16
C TYR A 317 9.07 -4.06 -0.74
N LYS A 318 7.90 -4.69 -0.61
CA LYS A 318 7.28 -5.01 0.69
C LYS A 318 8.12 -6.03 1.46
N LEU A 319 8.54 -7.10 0.79
CA LEU A 319 9.38 -8.14 1.39
C LEU A 319 10.77 -7.62 1.77
N ALA A 320 11.39 -6.80 0.92
CA ALA A 320 12.67 -6.17 1.21
C ALA A 320 12.59 -5.27 2.45
N ARG A 321 11.56 -4.40 2.55
CA ARG A 321 11.34 -3.55 3.73
C ARG A 321 11.23 -4.36 5.01
N TRP A 322 10.37 -5.38 5.02
CA TRP A 322 10.21 -6.24 6.20
C TRP A 322 11.52 -6.92 6.61
N THR A 323 12.32 -7.34 5.62
CA THR A 323 13.61 -7.96 5.87
C THR A 323 14.61 -6.96 6.46
N CYS A 324 14.70 -5.73 5.92
CA CYS A 324 15.54 -4.67 6.49
C CYS A 324 15.16 -4.37 7.94
N CYS A 325 13.87 -4.20 8.24
CA CYS A 325 13.42 -3.94 9.61
C CYS A 325 13.78 -5.09 10.56
N ALA A 326 13.61 -6.36 10.13
CA ALA A 326 13.98 -7.52 10.95
C ALA A 326 15.49 -7.64 11.18
N LEU A 327 16.31 -7.28 10.18
CA LEU A 327 17.77 -7.21 10.30
C LEU A 327 18.20 -6.13 11.30
N LEU A 328 17.66 -4.92 11.18
CA LEU A 328 17.95 -3.81 12.10
C LEU A 328 17.51 -4.15 13.54
N ALA A 329 16.35 -4.79 13.70
CA ALA A 329 15.87 -5.23 15.01
C ALA A 329 16.72 -6.32 15.65
N GLY A 330 17.56 -7.03 14.88
CA GLY A 330 18.30 -8.18 15.40
C GLY A 330 17.37 -9.35 15.75
N SER A 331 16.28 -9.51 15.01
CA SER A 331 15.33 -10.62 15.21
C SER A 331 15.96 -11.95 14.80
N GLU A 332 15.83 -12.97 15.66
CA GLU A 332 16.33 -14.31 15.35
C GLU A 332 15.51 -14.95 14.21
N TYR A 333 14.19 -14.71 14.21
CA TYR A 333 13.31 -15.20 13.16
C TYR A 333 12.38 -14.14 12.57
N LEU A 334 12.18 -14.24 11.26
CA LEU A 334 11.11 -13.59 10.52
C LEU A 334 10.04 -14.65 10.18
N LYS A 335 8.83 -14.49 10.74
CA LYS A 335 7.67 -15.34 10.47
C LYS A 335 6.78 -14.65 9.43
N LEU A 336 6.48 -15.37 8.35
CA LEU A 336 5.52 -14.96 7.32
C LEU A 336 4.23 -15.78 7.43
N GLY A 337 3.12 -15.09 7.67
CA GLY A 337 1.78 -15.69 7.58
C GLY A 337 1.22 -15.60 6.17
N TYR A 338 0.55 -16.65 5.69
CA TYR A 338 -0.14 -16.69 4.41
C TYR A 338 -1.65 -16.58 4.62
N VAL A 339 -2.21 -15.41 4.33
CA VAL A 339 -3.64 -15.14 4.49
C VAL A 339 -4.30 -14.97 3.14
N SER A 340 -5.42 -15.63 2.91
CA SER A 340 -6.20 -15.52 1.67
C SER A 340 -7.64 -15.13 1.97
N ARG A 341 -8.29 -14.42 1.06
CA ARG A 341 -9.73 -14.16 1.15
C ARG A 341 -10.50 -15.49 1.20
N TYR A 342 -11.56 -15.55 1.99
CA TYR A 342 -12.43 -16.73 2.04
C TYR A 342 -13.07 -16.98 0.67
N HIS A 343 -13.58 -15.92 0.04
CA HIS A 343 -14.06 -15.92 -1.33
C HIS A 343 -13.41 -14.77 -2.10
N VAL A 344 -12.96 -15.01 -3.33
CA VAL A 344 -12.15 -14.07 -4.12
C VAL A 344 -12.76 -12.67 -4.28
N LYS A 345 -14.10 -12.60 -4.33
CA LYS A 345 -14.86 -11.34 -4.44
C LYS A 345 -15.21 -10.69 -3.10
N ASP A 346 -14.98 -11.37 -1.98
CA ASP A 346 -15.35 -10.91 -0.64
C ASP A 346 -14.07 -10.53 0.13
N SER A 347 -13.88 -9.23 0.37
CA SER A 347 -12.74 -8.70 1.13
C SER A 347 -13.01 -8.57 2.62
N SER A 348 -14.19 -8.99 3.12
CA SER A 348 -14.53 -8.87 4.54
C SER A 348 -14.05 -10.07 5.36
N ARG A 349 -13.85 -11.23 4.73
CA ARG A 349 -13.51 -12.48 5.39
C ARG A 349 -12.22 -13.07 4.84
N HIS A 350 -11.33 -13.46 5.75
CA HIS A 350 -10.01 -13.99 5.44
C HIS A 350 -9.74 -15.25 6.25
N VAL A 351 -8.85 -16.10 5.73
CA VAL A 351 -8.42 -17.35 6.37
C VAL A 351 -6.90 -17.49 6.32
N ILE A 352 -6.34 -18.06 7.39
CA ILE A 352 -4.90 -18.36 7.49
C ILE A 352 -4.67 -19.73 6.85
N LEU A 353 -3.86 -19.78 5.81
CA LEU A 353 -3.53 -21.00 5.08
C LEU A 353 -2.27 -21.71 5.62
N GLY A 354 -1.41 -20.97 6.32
CA GLY A 354 -0.21 -21.50 6.96
C GLY A 354 0.76 -20.38 7.34
N THR A 355 1.84 -20.77 7.99
CA THR A 355 2.95 -19.88 8.35
C THR A 355 4.27 -20.47 7.87
N GLN A 356 5.28 -19.62 7.68
CA GLN A 356 6.63 -20.02 7.36
C GLN A 356 7.63 -19.18 8.15
N GLN A 357 8.73 -19.82 8.54
CA GLN A 357 9.79 -19.22 9.33
C GLN A 357 11.05 -19.08 8.47
N PHE A 358 11.73 -17.95 8.63
CA PHE A 358 13.02 -17.67 8.02
C PHE A 358 13.96 -17.04 9.04
N LYS A 359 15.27 -17.20 8.85
CA LYS A 359 16.26 -16.32 9.46
C LYS A 359 16.41 -15.07 8.57
N PRO A 360 16.43 -13.84 9.12
CA PRO A 360 16.50 -12.63 8.30
C PRO A 360 17.69 -12.58 7.33
N ASN A 361 18.89 -13.00 7.77
CA ASN A 361 20.10 -13.04 6.93
C ASN A 361 19.96 -14.02 5.73
N GLU A 362 19.39 -15.20 5.97
CA GLU A 362 19.12 -16.18 4.92
C GLU A 362 18.06 -15.67 3.95
N PHE A 363 17.01 -15.02 4.47
CA PHE A 363 15.93 -14.48 3.66
C PHE A 363 16.40 -13.30 2.80
N ALA A 364 17.23 -12.41 3.34
CA ALA A 364 17.87 -11.33 2.60
C ALA A 364 18.64 -11.86 1.38
N SER A 365 19.41 -12.93 1.56
CA SER A 365 20.11 -13.60 0.46
C SER A 365 19.14 -14.19 -0.57
N GLN A 366 18.05 -14.82 -0.14
CA GLN A 366 17.03 -15.39 -1.03
C GLN A 366 16.31 -14.35 -1.89
N ILE A 367 16.06 -13.15 -1.34
CA ILE A 367 15.39 -12.06 -2.05
C ILE A 367 16.36 -11.15 -2.83
N ASN A 368 17.66 -11.49 -2.85
CA ASN A 368 18.73 -10.70 -3.46
C ASN A 368 18.85 -9.28 -2.87
N LEU A 369 18.68 -9.15 -1.55
CA LEU A 369 18.91 -7.91 -0.80
C LEU A 369 20.35 -7.89 -0.28
N SER A 370 21.16 -6.99 -0.82
CA SER A 370 22.52 -6.74 -0.33
C SER A 370 22.49 -5.73 0.81
N VAL A 371 22.91 -6.15 2.00
CA VAL A 371 22.98 -5.30 3.20
C VAL A 371 24.00 -4.16 3.01
N GLU A 372 25.14 -4.45 2.38
CA GLU A 372 26.16 -3.44 2.02
C GLU A 372 25.60 -2.34 1.10
N ASN A 373 24.78 -2.73 0.11
CA ASN A 373 24.14 -1.77 -0.78
C ASN A 373 23.08 -0.94 -0.04
N ALA A 374 22.28 -1.56 0.83
CA ALA A 374 21.28 -0.86 1.62
C ALA A 374 21.92 0.21 2.52
N TRP A 375 23.02 -0.12 3.21
CA TRP A 375 23.80 0.84 4.00
C TRP A 375 24.45 1.91 3.13
N GLY A 376 24.96 1.55 1.95
CA GLY A 376 25.51 2.52 1.00
C GLY A 376 24.50 3.56 0.52
N ILE A 377 23.27 3.13 0.24
CA ILE A 377 22.18 4.03 -0.12
C ILE A 377 21.83 4.95 1.05
N LEU A 378 21.69 4.40 2.27
CA LEU A 378 21.40 5.20 3.46
C LEU A 378 22.50 6.23 3.72
N ARG A 379 23.77 5.82 3.65
CA ARG A 379 24.92 6.72 3.86
C ARG A 379 24.95 7.84 2.84
N CYS A 380 24.72 7.54 1.56
CA CYS A 380 24.62 8.56 0.52
C CYS A 380 23.56 9.62 0.83
N VAL A 381 22.39 9.20 1.31
CA VAL A 381 21.30 10.11 1.67
C VAL A 381 21.70 10.97 2.88
N ILE A 382 22.29 10.36 3.92
CA ILE A 382 22.76 11.09 5.11
C ILE A 382 23.81 12.15 4.71
N ASP A 383 24.78 11.79 3.87
CA ASP A 383 25.85 12.70 3.44
C ASP A 383 25.32 13.88 2.58
N ILE A 384 24.17 13.71 1.92
CA ILE A 384 23.47 14.80 1.23
C ILE A 384 22.80 15.70 2.28
N CYS A 385 21.98 15.12 3.15
CA CYS A 385 21.22 15.89 4.15
C CYS A 385 22.11 16.65 5.13
N MET A 386 23.23 16.07 5.57
CA MET A 386 24.18 16.72 6.49
C MET A 386 24.90 17.93 5.90
N LYS A 387 24.81 18.16 4.58
CA LYS A 387 25.36 19.34 3.90
C LYS A 387 24.32 20.43 3.64
N LEU A 388 23.05 20.12 3.85
CA LEU A 388 21.96 21.07 3.69
C LEU A 388 21.88 21.96 4.94
N GLU A 389 21.29 23.13 4.76
CA GLU A 389 20.99 24.04 5.87
C GLU A 389 19.83 23.48 6.71
N GLU A 390 19.67 23.98 7.93
CA GLU A 390 18.56 23.61 8.79
C GLU A 390 17.21 23.92 8.12
N GLY A 391 16.23 23.02 8.26
CA GLY A 391 14.91 23.19 7.66
C GLY A 391 14.17 21.88 7.41
N LYS A 392 12.95 21.99 6.87
CA LYS A 392 12.09 20.84 6.54
C LYS A 392 12.41 20.34 5.12
N TYR A 393 12.65 19.03 4.97
CA TYR A 393 12.99 18.39 3.69
C TYR A 393 12.08 17.19 3.41
N LEU A 394 11.89 16.88 2.12
CA LEU A 394 11.11 15.71 1.67
C LEU A 394 11.89 14.88 0.65
N ILE A 395 12.06 13.59 0.94
CA ILE A 395 12.58 12.62 -0.04
C ILE A 395 11.39 11.94 -0.72
N LEU A 396 11.19 12.24 -2.00
CA LEU A 396 10.04 11.74 -2.76
C LEU A 396 10.48 10.81 -3.90
N LYS A 397 9.84 9.64 -3.97
CA LYS A 397 9.97 8.71 -5.09
C LYS A 397 8.99 9.07 -6.20
N ASP A 398 9.52 9.32 -7.41
CA ASP A 398 8.66 9.64 -8.56
C ASP A 398 7.69 8.48 -8.87
N PRO A 399 6.40 8.74 -9.09
CA PRO A 399 5.41 7.67 -9.29
C PRO A 399 5.56 6.91 -10.61
N ASN A 400 6.21 7.50 -11.61
CA ASN A 400 6.31 6.96 -12.97
C ASN A 400 7.76 6.71 -13.43
N LYS A 401 8.74 7.40 -12.86
CA LYS A 401 10.17 7.28 -13.18
C LYS A 401 10.94 6.60 -12.04
N GLN A 402 12.02 5.90 -12.36
CA GLN A 402 12.88 5.22 -11.37
C GLN A 402 13.92 6.20 -10.77
N VAL A 403 13.42 7.21 -10.06
CA VAL A 403 14.22 8.30 -9.50
C VAL A 403 13.64 8.77 -8.17
N ILE A 404 14.50 9.13 -7.23
CA ILE A 404 14.13 9.82 -5.99
C ILE A 404 14.66 11.26 -6.05
N ARG A 405 13.95 12.18 -5.41
CA ARG A 405 14.33 13.59 -5.30
C ARG A 405 14.29 14.04 -3.85
N VAL A 406 15.25 14.88 -3.48
CA VAL A 406 15.26 15.59 -2.20
C VAL A 406 14.72 16.99 -2.46
N TYR A 407 13.64 17.36 -1.79
CA TYR A 407 13.02 18.67 -1.85
C TYR A 407 13.27 19.44 -0.56
N SER A 408 13.57 20.73 -0.68
CA SER A 408 13.44 21.68 0.42
C SER A 408 12.00 22.17 0.47
N LEU A 409 11.43 22.20 1.66
CA LEU A 409 10.06 22.64 1.89
C LEU A 409 10.05 24.01 2.56
N PRO A 410 9.12 24.90 2.20
CA PRO A 410 8.83 26.07 3.00
C PRO A 410 8.35 25.69 4.41
N ASP A 411 8.57 26.58 5.37
CA ASP A 411 8.04 26.45 6.72
C ASP A 411 6.50 26.34 6.69
N GLY A 412 5.94 25.62 7.65
CA GLY A 412 4.50 25.33 7.72
C GLY A 412 3.95 24.33 6.68
N THR A 413 4.79 23.71 5.83
CA THR A 413 4.29 22.75 4.81
C THR A 413 3.60 21.51 5.40
N PHE A 414 3.98 21.13 6.63
CA PHE A 414 3.44 19.97 7.34
C PHE A 414 3.00 20.27 8.78
N SER A 415 3.00 21.55 9.21
CA SER A 415 2.34 21.89 10.47
C SER A 415 0.85 21.60 10.30
N SER A 416 0.27 20.94 11.29
CA SER A 416 -1.16 20.97 11.52
C SER A 416 -1.50 22.22 12.33
N ASP A 417 -2.76 22.67 12.28
CA ASP A 417 -3.22 23.80 13.10
C ASP A 417 -2.95 23.57 14.61
N GLU A 418 -2.86 22.30 15.05
CA GLU A 418 -2.49 21.92 16.43
C GLU A 418 -0.99 22.13 16.73
N ASP A 419 -0.09 21.93 15.75
CA ASP A 419 1.34 22.17 15.94
C ASP A 419 1.67 23.67 15.97
N GLU A 420 0.86 24.51 15.30
CA GLU A 420 0.98 25.97 15.35
C GLU A 420 0.51 26.53 16.70
N GLU A 421 -0.54 25.96 17.32
CA GLU A 421 -0.97 26.32 18.68
C GLU A 421 0.06 25.91 19.76
N GLU A 422 0.71 24.74 19.64
CA GLU A 422 1.78 24.32 20.56
C GLU A 422 3.05 25.19 20.42
N GLU A 423 3.45 25.56 19.20
CA GLU A 423 4.58 26.49 18.97
C GLU A 423 4.27 27.90 19.53
N GLU A 424 3.02 28.39 19.41
CA GLU A 424 2.60 29.66 20.03
C GLU A 424 2.58 29.62 21.56
N GLU A 425 2.15 28.50 22.18
CA GLU A 425 2.19 28.33 23.64
C GLU A 425 3.64 28.26 24.19
N GLU A 426 4.57 27.61 23.48
CA GLU A 426 5.99 27.56 23.87
C GLU A 426 6.67 28.94 23.74
N GLU A 427 6.35 29.73 22.71
CA GLU A 427 6.86 31.11 22.57
C GLU A 427 6.31 32.06 23.66
N GLU A 428 5.05 31.90 24.07
CA GLU A 428 4.47 32.67 25.19
C GLU A 428 5.13 32.30 26.54
N GLU A 429 5.44 31.03 26.79
CA GLU A 429 6.15 30.60 28.01
C GLU A 429 7.61 31.12 28.06
N GLU A 430 8.32 31.19 26.92
CA GLU A 430 9.67 31.77 26.87
C GLU A 430 9.67 33.30 27.09
N GLU A 431 8.67 34.03 26.58
CA GLU A 431 8.53 35.48 26.86
C GLU A 431 8.17 35.77 28.33
N GLU A 432 7.42 34.89 28.99
CA GLU A 432 7.12 34.98 30.43
C GLU A 432 8.34 34.66 31.32
N GLU A 433 9.29 33.81 30.87
CA GLU A 433 10.53 33.57 31.61
C GLU A 433 11.59 34.69 31.45
N GLU A 434 11.52 35.48 30.37
CA GLU A 434 12.42 36.63 30.15
C GLU A 434 11.92 37.97 30.74
N THR A 435 10.69 38.04 31.28
CA THR A 435 10.11 39.24 31.93
C THR A 435 10.05 39.17 33.45
#